data_AF-A0A7K1LBP9-F1
#
_entry.id   AF-A0A7K1LBP9-F1
#
_cell.length_a   1.000
_cell.length_b   1.000
_cell.length_c   1.000
_cell.angle_alpha   90.00
_cell.angle_beta   90.00
_cell.angle_gamma   90.00
#
_symmetry.space_group_name_H-M   'P 1'
#
loop_
_entity.id
_entity.type
_entity.pdbx_description
1 polymer ?
#
loop_
_entity_poly.entity_id
_entity_poly.type
_entity_poly.pdbx_seq_one_letter_code
_entity_poly.pdbx_strand_id
1 'polypeptide(L)'
;MKELIAPLAWIGIIAFLVWGVRRIRRERAAQHAAREALRQQAVAELRRFDGQDGHLACVEQVYQRARTGAKAIIVWDANGTSQDAWFHDWPGIPVGAYLLLAGTTGYGPHNHNPNVYYVHPDQVLTVI
;
A
#
# COMPACT_ATOMS: atom_id res chain seq x y z
N MET A 1 58.08 7.96 -13.51
CA MET A 1 57.12 6.89 -13.15
C MET A 1 56.30 7.20 -11.89
N LYS A 2 55.97 8.47 -11.59
CA LYS A 2 55.08 8.84 -10.45
C LYS A 2 53.75 9.44 -10.91
N GLU A 3 53.68 9.92 -12.16
CA GLU A 3 52.51 10.60 -12.76
C GLU A 3 51.32 9.67 -13.09
N LEU A 4 51.54 8.35 -13.24
CA LEU A 4 50.48 7.39 -13.66
C LEU A 4 49.81 6.63 -12.49
N ILE A 5 50.31 6.78 -11.25
CA ILE A 5 49.81 6.03 -10.09
C ILE A 5 48.54 6.68 -9.52
N ALA A 6 48.45 8.00 -9.57
CA ALA A 6 47.29 8.77 -9.10
C ALA A 6 45.96 8.38 -9.79
N PRO A 7 45.85 8.29 -11.14
CA PRO A 7 44.58 7.97 -11.78
C PRO A 7 44.12 6.52 -11.53
N LEU A 8 45.04 5.56 -11.39
CA LEU A 8 44.71 4.16 -11.11
C LEU A 8 44.14 3.98 -9.69
N ALA A 9 44.68 4.71 -8.71
CA ALA A 9 44.15 4.73 -7.35
C ALA A 9 42.71 5.27 -7.32
N TRP A 10 42.44 6.34 -8.07
CA TRP A 10 41.09 6.90 -8.21
C TRP A 10 40.10 5.94 -8.88
N ILE A 11 40.53 5.20 -9.90
CA ILE A 11 39.69 4.18 -10.55
C ILE A 11 39.32 3.07 -9.55
N GLY A 12 40.26 2.61 -8.74
CA GLY A 12 40.01 1.61 -7.69
C GLY A 12 39.00 2.09 -6.65
N ILE A 13 39.13 3.34 -6.19
CA ILE A 13 38.20 3.95 -5.22
C ILE A 13 36.79 4.07 -5.83
N ILE A 14 36.68 4.56 -7.07
CA ILE A 14 35.38 4.69 -7.76
C ILE A 14 34.74 3.31 -7.96
N ALA A 15 35.51 2.31 -8.39
CA ALA A 15 35.02 0.95 -8.55
C ALA A 15 34.51 0.35 -7.24
N PHE A 16 35.24 0.58 -6.13
CA PHE A 16 34.84 0.14 -4.80
C PHE A 16 33.55 0.82 -4.32
N LEU A 17 33.41 2.14 -4.53
CA LEU A 17 32.20 2.88 -4.21
C LEU A 17 31.00 2.40 -5.02
N VAL A 18 31.15 2.21 -6.33
CA VAL A 18 30.10 1.68 -7.21
C VAL A 18 29.69 0.27 -6.79
N TRP A 19 30.65 -0.59 -6.44
CA TRP A 19 30.37 -1.94 -5.95
C TRP A 19 29.61 -1.92 -4.62
N GLY A 20 30.04 -1.09 -3.66
CA GLY A 20 29.36 -0.91 -2.37
C GLY A 20 27.92 -0.41 -2.53
N VAL A 21 27.71 0.60 -3.37
CA VAL A 21 26.36 1.12 -3.68
C VAL A 21 25.49 0.06 -4.35
N ARG A 22 26.04 -0.71 -5.31
CA ARG A 22 25.30 -1.81 -5.97
C ARG A 22 24.92 -2.91 -4.98
N ARG A 23 25.81 -3.25 -4.04
CA ARG A 23 25.53 -4.25 -2.99
C ARG A 23 24.41 -3.79 -2.07
N ILE A 24 24.49 -2.57 -1.55
CA ILE A 24 23.45 -1.99 -0.68
C ILE A 24 22.10 -1.92 -1.42
N ARG A 25 22.11 -1.53 -2.71
CA ARG A 25 20.89 -1.52 -3.54
C ARG A 25 20.30 -2.91 -3.71
N ARG A 26 21.12 -3.95 -3.93
CA ARG A 26 20.66 -5.34 -4.03
C ARG A 26 20.06 -5.84 -2.73
N GLU A 27 20.71 -5.57 -1.59
CA GLU A 27 20.21 -5.97 -0.27
C GLU A 27 18.87 -5.30 0.05
N ARG A 28 18.74 -3.99 -0.23
CA ARG A 28 17.46 -3.28 -0.09
C ARG A 28 16.39 -3.84 -1.03
N ALA A 29 16.72 -4.06 -2.30
CA ALA A 29 15.78 -4.63 -3.27
C ALA A 29 15.31 -6.02 -2.83
N ALA A 30 16.19 -6.87 -2.31
CA ALA A 30 15.84 -8.18 -1.78
C ALA A 30 14.92 -8.09 -0.56
N GLN A 31 15.17 -7.15 0.35
CA GLN A 31 14.29 -6.91 1.50
C GLN A 31 12.92 -6.39 1.08
N HIS A 32 12.85 -5.48 0.10
CA HIS A 32 11.58 -5.01 -0.46
C HIS A 32 10.82 -6.14 -1.14
N ALA A 33 11.50 -6.95 -1.97
CA ALA A 33 10.88 -8.09 -2.63
C ALA A 33 10.38 -9.15 -1.63
N ALA A 34 11.12 -9.41 -0.54
CA ALA A 34 10.70 -10.33 0.50
C ALA A 34 9.45 -9.83 1.25
N ARG A 35 9.39 -8.53 1.56
CA ARG A 35 8.20 -7.91 2.17
C ARG A 35 7.00 -7.95 1.25
N GLU A 36 7.21 -7.68 -0.03
CA GLU A 36 6.16 -7.72 -1.04
C GLU A 36 5.64 -9.16 -1.23
N ALA A 37 6.52 -10.15 -1.27
CA ALA A 37 6.13 -11.55 -1.34
C ALA A 37 5.29 -11.98 -0.11
N LEU A 38 5.69 -11.55 1.10
CA LEU A 38 4.93 -11.82 2.31
C LEU A 38 3.55 -11.14 2.26
N ARG A 39 3.49 -9.88 1.81
CA ARG A 39 2.24 -9.13 1.61
C ARG A 39 1.32 -9.86 0.64
N GLN A 40 1.84 -10.31 -0.50
CA GLN A 40 1.07 -11.04 -1.51
C GLN A 40 0.55 -12.37 -0.97
N GLN A 41 1.33 -13.10 -0.17
CA GLN A 41 0.87 -14.34 0.48
C GLN A 41 -0.28 -14.07 1.45
N ALA A 42 -0.16 -13.03 2.29
CA ALA A 42 -1.19 -12.69 3.25
C ALA A 42 -2.48 -12.20 2.57
N VAL A 43 -2.37 -11.42 1.49
CA VAL A 43 -3.51 -11.03 0.65
C VAL A 43 -4.15 -12.27 -0.02
N ALA A 44 -3.35 -13.22 -0.51
CA ALA A 44 -3.87 -14.44 -1.12
C ALA A 44 -4.62 -15.33 -0.11
N GLU A 45 -4.24 -15.31 1.17
CA GLU A 45 -4.99 -15.95 2.23
C GLU A 45 -6.32 -15.24 2.49
N LEU A 46 -6.32 -13.90 2.56
CA LEU A 46 -7.55 -13.12 2.74
C LEU A 46 -8.56 -13.28 1.61
N ARG A 47 -8.09 -13.46 0.37
CA ARG A 47 -8.96 -13.75 -0.78
C ARG A 47 -9.86 -14.98 -0.57
N ARG A 48 -9.50 -15.90 0.32
CA ARG A 48 -10.34 -17.07 0.65
C ARG A 48 -11.57 -16.71 1.47
N PHE A 49 -11.52 -15.57 2.18
CA PHE A 49 -12.62 -15.05 3.00
C PHE A 49 -13.44 -13.97 2.26
N ASP A 50 -13.00 -13.54 1.08
CA ASP A 50 -13.72 -12.61 0.24
C ASP A 50 -15.10 -13.18 -0.15
N GLY A 51 -16.16 -12.41 0.13
CA GLY A 51 -17.55 -12.80 -0.09
C GLY A 51 -18.18 -13.67 0.99
N GLN A 52 -17.46 -14.04 2.06
CA GLN A 52 -18.03 -14.73 3.21
C GLN A 52 -18.48 -13.73 4.29
N ASP A 53 -17.51 -13.12 4.97
CA ASP A 53 -17.76 -12.18 6.07
C ASP A 53 -17.62 -10.72 5.62
N GLY A 54 -16.97 -10.49 4.48
CA GLY A 54 -16.75 -9.16 3.91
C GLY A 54 -16.11 -9.23 2.54
N HIS A 55 -15.78 -8.07 1.99
CA HIS A 55 -15.15 -7.94 0.69
C HIS A 55 -13.76 -7.34 0.79
N LEU A 56 -12.81 -7.93 0.06
CA LEU A 56 -11.42 -7.50 0.06
C LEU A 56 -11.26 -6.27 -0.85
N ALA A 57 -10.64 -5.22 -0.31
CA ALA A 57 -10.34 -4.00 -1.04
C ALA A 57 -8.95 -3.46 -0.71
N CYS A 58 -8.33 -2.77 -1.67
CA CYS A 58 -7.11 -2.00 -1.45
C CYS A 58 -7.45 -0.51 -1.31
N VAL A 59 -6.86 0.16 -0.33
CA VAL A 59 -6.95 1.62 -0.18
C VAL A 59 -6.02 2.28 -1.18
N GLU A 60 -6.54 2.68 -2.34
CA GLU A 60 -5.74 3.31 -3.39
C GLU A 60 -5.29 4.71 -2.99
N GLN A 61 -6.19 5.51 -2.42
CA GLN A 61 -5.91 6.89 -2.08
C GLN A 61 -6.73 7.33 -0.87
N VAL A 62 -6.14 8.14 0.00
CA VAL A 62 -6.87 8.87 1.05
C VAL A 62 -6.83 10.35 0.70
N TYR A 63 -7.95 10.91 0.25
CA TYR A 63 -8.01 12.28 -0.27
C TYR A 63 -8.55 13.30 0.74
N GLN A 64 -9.22 12.86 1.81
CA GLN A 64 -9.65 13.74 2.88
C GLN A 64 -9.48 13.05 4.24
N ARG A 65 -8.78 13.70 5.17
CA ARG A 65 -8.72 13.28 6.58
C ARG A 65 -9.46 14.30 7.44
N ALA A 66 -10.36 13.84 8.30
CA ALA A 66 -11.15 14.67 9.21
C ALA A 66 -11.10 14.08 10.62
N ARG A 67 -11.57 14.81 11.64
CA ARG A 67 -11.54 14.33 13.03
C ARG A 67 -12.36 13.04 13.23
N THR A 68 -13.43 12.88 12.47
CA THR A 68 -14.43 11.80 12.57
C THR A 68 -14.26 10.72 11.52
N GLY A 69 -13.14 10.70 10.79
CA GLY A 69 -12.92 9.70 9.74
C GLY A 69 -12.08 10.17 8.57
N ALA A 70 -12.05 9.36 7.52
CA ALA A 70 -11.33 9.66 6.29
C ALA A 70 -12.15 9.29 5.05
N LYS A 71 -12.09 10.14 4.01
CA LYS A 71 -12.55 9.77 2.67
C LYS A 71 -11.39 9.21 1.87
N ALA A 72 -11.65 8.11 1.20
CA ALA A 72 -10.68 7.38 0.43
C ALA A 72 -11.29 6.85 -0.86
N ILE A 73 -10.44 6.48 -1.81
CA ILE A 73 -10.78 5.63 -2.93
C ILE A 73 -10.29 4.24 -2.58
N ILE A 74 -11.18 3.26 -2.65
CA ILE A 74 -10.86 1.85 -2.54
C ILE A 74 -10.99 1.18 -3.90
N VAL A 75 -10.22 0.12 -4.12
CA VAL A 75 -10.32 -0.74 -5.30
C VAL A 75 -10.66 -2.13 -4.83
N TRP A 76 -11.80 -2.65 -5.26
CA TRP A 76 -12.24 -4.00 -4.93
C TRP A 76 -11.33 -5.04 -5.57
N ASP A 77 -10.82 -5.98 -4.79
CA ASP A 77 -9.88 -6.98 -5.28
C ASP A 77 -10.54 -7.96 -6.27
N ALA A 78 -11.84 -8.26 -6.07
CA ALA A 78 -12.60 -9.20 -6.89
C ALA A 78 -12.74 -8.78 -8.36
N ASN A 79 -12.88 -7.47 -8.64
CA ASN A 79 -13.22 -6.97 -9.99
C ASN A 79 -12.44 -5.72 -10.41
N GLY A 80 -11.54 -5.21 -9.56
CA GLY A 80 -10.75 -4.00 -9.83
C GLY A 80 -11.56 -2.71 -9.87
N THR A 81 -12.81 -2.71 -9.42
CA THR A 81 -13.67 -1.52 -9.47
C THR A 81 -13.27 -0.55 -8.36
N SER A 82 -13.02 0.70 -8.74
CA SER A 82 -12.80 1.80 -7.80
C SER A 82 -14.13 2.30 -7.22
N GLN A 83 -14.13 2.63 -5.92
CA GLN A 83 -15.28 3.18 -5.22
C GLN A 83 -14.84 4.22 -4.18
N ASP A 84 -15.62 5.29 -4.03
CA ASP A 84 -15.47 6.22 -2.90
C ASP A 84 -15.81 5.47 -1.61
N ALA A 85 -15.02 5.67 -0.56
CA ALA A 85 -15.28 5.13 0.76
C ALA A 85 -15.16 6.21 1.83
N TRP A 86 -16.01 6.10 2.85
CA TRP A 86 -15.92 6.87 4.07
C TRP A 86 -15.69 5.94 5.27
N PHE A 87 -14.51 6.07 5.86
CA PHE A 87 -14.10 5.33 7.04
C PHE A 87 -14.41 6.16 8.28
N HIS A 88 -15.51 5.83 8.98
CA HIS A 88 -15.93 6.47 10.21
C HIS A 88 -14.91 6.24 11.33
N ASP A 89 -14.64 7.31 12.09
CA ASP A 89 -13.78 7.33 13.27
C ASP A 89 -12.36 6.76 13.08
N TRP A 90 -11.94 6.61 11.82
CA TRP A 90 -10.62 6.11 11.47
C TRP A 90 -9.86 7.06 10.52
N PRO A 91 -9.41 8.22 11.04
CA PRO A 91 -8.69 9.20 10.24
C PRO A 91 -7.31 8.74 9.78
N GLY A 92 -6.77 7.68 10.39
CA GLY A 92 -5.39 7.18 10.23
C GLY A 92 -5.23 6.05 9.20
N ILE A 93 -6.25 5.77 8.39
CA ILE A 93 -6.20 4.67 7.41
C ILE A 93 -4.98 4.80 6.46
N PRO A 94 -4.16 3.74 6.30
CA PRO A 94 -2.98 3.77 5.46
C PRO A 94 -3.30 3.57 3.97
N VAL A 95 -2.62 4.32 3.11
CA VAL A 95 -2.65 4.12 1.66
C VAL A 95 -1.89 2.84 1.30
N GLY A 96 -2.42 2.10 0.33
CA GLY A 96 -1.91 0.81 -0.14
C GLY A 96 -2.35 -0.38 0.70
N ALA A 97 -3.03 -0.17 1.83
CA ALA A 97 -3.48 -1.22 2.74
C ALA A 97 -4.56 -2.11 2.11
N TYR A 98 -4.48 -3.42 2.35
CA TYR A 98 -5.55 -4.36 1.99
C TYR A 98 -6.44 -4.58 3.21
N LEU A 99 -7.75 -4.44 3.01
CA LEU A 99 -8.76 -4.49 4.05
C LEU A 99 -9.85 -5.49 3.67
N LEU A 100 -10.29 -6.30 4.62
CA LEU A 100 -11.54 -7.06 4.49
C LEU A 100 -12.66 -6.24 5.13
N LEU A 101 -13.65 -5.83 4.33
CA LEU A 101 -14.64 -4.83 4.71
C LEU A 101 -16.06 -5.41 4.72
N ALA A 102 -16.82 -5.14 5.77
CA ALA A 102 -18.22 -5.54 5.94
C ALA A 102 -19.16 -4.32 5.99
N GLY A 103 -18.78 -3.23 5.32
CA GLY A 103 -19.53 -1.99 5.25
C GLY A 103 -20.72 -2.05 4.28
N THR A 104 -21.29 -0.88 4.01
CA THR A 104 -22.48 -0.76 3.15
C THR A 104 -22.37 0.41 2.18
N THR A 105 -22.88 0.22 0.95
CA THR A 105 -22.99 1.30 -0.03
C THR A 105 -24.18 2.22 0.28
N GLY A 106 -23.99 3.53 0.17
CA GLY A 106 -25.03 4.53 0.32
C GLY A 106 -24.72 5.83 -0.41
N TYR A 107 -25.62 6.81 -0.24
CA TYR A 107 -25.51 8.12 -0.85
C TYR A 107 -24.51 9.03 -0.10
N GLY A 108 -23.58 9.64 -0.84
CA GLY A 108 -22.64 10.65 -0.40
C GLY A 108 -23.17 12.07 -0.65
N PRO A 109 -23.69 12.77 0.38
CA PRO A 109 -24.34 14.07 0.18
C PRO A 109 -23.39 15.18 -0.27
N HIS A 110 -22.10 15.06 0.06
CA HIS A 110 -21.12 16.12 -0.22
C HIS A 110 -20.69 16.19 -1.69
N ASN A 111 -20.75 15.07 -2.42
CA ASN A 111 -20.36 14.98 -3.83
C ASN A 111 -21.51 14.46 -4.71
N HIS A 112 -22.72 14.34 -4.17
CA HIS A 112 -23.88 13.76 -4.83
C HIS A 112 -23.60 12.36 -5.42
N ASN A 113 -22.72 11.58 -4.78
CA ASN A 113 -22.33 10.26 -5.27
C ASN A 113 -23.27 9.19 -4.70
N PRO A 114 -24.04 8.45 -5.51
CA PRO A 114 -24.92 7.38 -5.01
C PRO A 114 -24.19 6.10 -4.57
N ASN A 115 -22.87 6.05 -4.73
CA ASN A 115 -22.07 4.84 -4.59
C ASN A 115 -20.89 5.02 -3.62
N VAL A 116 -21.12 5.59 -2.44
CA VAL A 116 -20.11 5.70 -1.39
C VAL A 116 -20.19 4.49 -0.46
N TYR A 117 -19.06 3.82 -0.21
CA TYR A 117 -18.96 2.71 0.72
C TYR A 117 -18.67 3.22 2.14
N TYR A 118 -19.61 3.00 3.05
CA TYR A 118 -19.51 3.43 4.45
C TYR A 118 -18.99 2.29 5.31
N VAL A 119 -17.95 2.58 6.08
CA VAL A 119 -17.27 1.60 6.94
C VAL A 119 -17.10 2.18 8.33
N HIS A 120 -17.60 1.49 9.35
CA HIS A 120 -17.30 1.74 10.75
C HIS A 120 -16.10 0.89 11.23
N PRO A 121 -15.42 1.26 12.33
CA PRO A 121 -14.24 0.54 12.79
C PRO A 121 -14.45 -0.96 13.03
N ASP A 122 -15.65 -1.36 13.49
CA ASP A 122 -16.06 -2.75 13.70
C ASP A 122 -16.35 -3.52 12.40
N GLN A 123 -16.49 -2.81 11.27
CA GLN A 123 -16.69 -3.38 9.94
C GLN A 123 -15.38 -3.53 9.15
N VAL A 124 -14.25 -3.20 9.76
CA VAL A 124 -12.91 -3.51 9.25
C VAL A 124 -12.46 -4.80 9.91
N LEU A 125 -12.68 -5.92 9.23
CA LEU A 125 -12.45 -7.24 9.79
C LEU A 125 -10.95 -7.56 9.89
N THR A 126 -10.15 -7.01 8.99
CA THR A 126 -8.69 -7.20 8.99
C THR A 126 -7.97 -6.10 8.19
N VAL A 127 -6.66 -5.96 8.42
CA VAL A 127 -5.79 -4.95 7.79
C VAL A 127 -4.40 -5.56 7.50
N ILE A 128 -3.90 -5.37 6.28
CA ILE A 128 -2.55 -5.82 5.83
C ILE A 128 -1.79 -4.72 5.11
#